data_AF-A0A090VD94-F1
#
_entry.id   AF-A0A090VD94-F1
#
_cell.length_a   1.000
_cell.length_b   1.000
_cell.length_c   1.000
_cell.angle_alpha   90.00
_cell.angle_beta   90.00
_cell.angle_gamma   90.00
#
_symmetry.space_group_name_H-M   'P 1'
#
loop_
_entity.id
_entity.type
_entity.pdbx_description
1 polymer ?
#
loop_
_entity_poly.entity_id
_entity_poly.type
_entity_poly.pdbx_seq_one_letter_code
_entity_poly.pdbx_strand_id
1 'polypeptide(L)'
;MFADFDVTSRSSADLPDVWEAPGFGLFDVGVSHTFDIGDFEAVLNTKINNLFNTEYISDAQDNGGLESDAAVYYGTGRTYSVSLKVNF
;
A
#
# COMPACT_ATOMS: atom_id res chain seq x y z
N MET A 1 -2.47 -12.59 -3.29
CA MET A 1 -3.80 -11.94 -3.50
C MET A 1 -4.21 -12.28 -4.92
N PHE A 2 -5.45 -12.72 -5.14
CA PHE A 2 -5.93 -12.98 -6.51
C PHE A 2 -6.31 -11.68 -7.21
N ALA A 3 -6.03 -11.59 -8.50
CA ALA A 3 -6.46 -10.47 -9.33
C ALA A 3 -7.99 -10.41 -9.44
N ASP A 4 -8.55 -9.22 -9.66
CA ASP A 4 -9.97 -9.05 -9.95
C ASP A 4 -10.27 -9.45 -11.41
N PHE A 5 -11.48 -9.94 -11.69
CA PHE A 5 -11.86 -10.40 -13.02
C PHE A 5 -13.35 -10.18 -13.31
N ASP A 6 -13.69 -9.91 -14.57
CA ASP A 6 -15.08 -9.78 -15.01
C ASP A 6 -15.70 -11.16 -15.26
N VAL A 7 -16.62 -11.57 -14.39
CA VAL A 7 -17.35 -12.84 -14.50
C VAL A 7 -18.12 -12.99 -15.82
N THR A 8 -18.57 -11.90 -16.44
CA THR A 8 -19.35 -11.94 -17.70
C THR A 8 -18.47 -12.17 -18.92
N SER A 9 -17.18 -11.84 -18.81
CA SER A 9 -16.17 -12.14 -19.85
C SER A 9 -15.79 -13.63 -19.87
N ARG A 10 -16.07 -14.37 -18.79
CA ARG A 10 -15.71 -15.79 -18.63
C ARG A 10 -16.79 -16.71 -19.21
N SER A 11 -16.82 -16.80 -20.53
CA SER A 11 -17.85 -17.52 -21.31
C SER A 11 -17.57 -19.02 -21.54
N SER A 12 -16.46 -19.56 -21.02
CA SER A 12 -16.08 -20.97 -21.14
C SER A 12 -15.65 -21.55 -19.80
N ALA A 13 -15.97 -22.83 -19.57
CA ALA A 13 -15.56 -23.58 -18.39
C ALA A 13 -14.06 -23.96 -18.41
N ASP A 14 -13.40 -23.85 -19.56
CA ASP A 14 -11.99 -24.24 -19.74
C ASP A 14 -11.01 -23.06 -19.55
N LEU A 15 -11.44 -21.97 -18.90
CA LEU A 15 -10.57 -20.82 -18.66
C LEU A 15 -9.61 -21.09 -17.49
N PRO A 16 -8.33 -20.71 -17.61
CA PRO A 16 -7.35 -20.87 -16.54
C PRO A 16 -7.75 -20.11 -15.28
N ASP A 17 -7.28 -20.59 -14.12
CA ASP A 17 -7.49 -19.91 -12.84
C ASP A 17 -6.95 -18.48 -12.89
N VAL A 18 -7.57 -17.62 -12.09
CA VAL A 18 -7.22 -16.21 -11.99
C VAL A 18 -5.81 -16.08 -11.43
N TRP A 19 -5.02 -15.17 -12.00
CA TRP A 19 -3.66 -14.95 -11.58
C TRP A 19 -3.56 -14.51 -10.10
N GLU A 20 -2.59 -15.08 -9.37
CA GLU A 20 -2.28 -14.68 -8.00
C GLU A 20 -1.02 -13.81 -7.96
N ALA A 21 -1.18 -12.58 -7.48
CA ALA A 21 -0.06 -11.67 -7.26
C ALA A 21 0.84 -12.14 -6.10
N PRO A 22 2.17 -11.97 -6.22
CA PRO A 22 3.12 -12.32 -5.17
C PRO A 22 2.77 -11.72 -3.81
N GLY A 23 2.96 -12.51 -2.76
CA GLY A 23 2.83 -12.02 -1.38
C GLY A 23 3.88 -10.96 -1.07
N PHE A 24 3.48 -9.90 -0.36
CA PHE A 24 4.36 -8.84 0.10
C PHE A 24 4.09 -8.49 1.56
N GLY A 25 5.07 -7.86 2.21
CA GLY A 25 4.95 -7.33 3.56
C GLY A 25 5.47 -5.90 3.61
N LEU A 26 4.72 -5.03 4.29
CA LEU A 26 5.10 -3.65 4.54
C LEU A 26 5.40 -3.46 6.03
N PHE A 27 6.38 -2.62 6.32
CA PHE A 27 6.73 -2.23 7.68
C PHE A 27 6.65 -0.71 7.80
N ASP A 28 5.91 -0.24 8.78
CA ASP A 28 5.70 1.17 9.04
C ASP A 28 6.26 1.53 10.42
N VAL A 29 6.78 2.75 10.55
CA VAL A 29 7.26 3.27 11.83
C VAL A 29 6.70 4.67 12.08
N GLY A 30 6.33 4.93 13.33
CA GLY A 30 5.92 6.25 13.81
C GLY A 30 6.66 6.62 15.09
N VAL A 31 7.08 7.87 15.18
CA VAL A 31 7.73 8.44 16.38
C VAL A 31 7.06 9.75 16.73
N SER A 32 6.72 9.90 18.01
CA SER A 32 6.15 11.12 18.58
C SER A 32 7.05 11.64 19.69
N HIS A 33 7.31 12.94 19.69
CA HIS A 33 8.09 13.62 20.71
C HIS A 33 7.34 14.85 21.21
N THR A 34 7.09 14.90 22.51
CA THR A 34 6.47 16.04 23.20
C THR A 34 7.56 16.89 23.84
N PHE A 35 7.47 18.20 23.68
CA PHE A 35 8.40 19.18 24.22
C PHE A 35 7.71 20.53 24.46
N ASP A 36 8.24 21.31 25.39
CA ASP A 36 7.72 22.64 25.70
C ASP A 36 8.34 23.70 24.78
N ILE A 37 7.50 24.62 24.28
CA ILE A 37 7.88 25.83 23.57
C ILE A 37 7.36 27.03 24.37
N GLY A 38 8.17 27.51 25.32
CA GLY A 38 7.73 28.54 26.27
C GLY A 38 6.66 27.99 27.20
N ASP A 39 5.50 28.66 27.26
CA ASP A 39 4.36 28.22 28.09
C ASP A 39 3.44 27.20 27.37
N PHE A 40 3.78 26.82 26.13
CA PHE A 40 2.96 25.94 25.30
C PHE A 40 3.59 24.56 25.17
N GLU A 41 2.79 23.52 25.32
CA GLU A 41 3.21 22.15 25.01
C GLU A 41 3.09 21.91 23.49
N ALA A 42 4.13 21.38 22.87
CA ALA A 42 4.15 21.00 21.48
C ALA A 42 4.43 19.50 21.30
N VAL A 43 3.85 18.91 20.25
CA VAL A 43 4.06 17.51 19.87
C VAL A 43 4.52 17.44 18.42
N LEU A 44 5.72 16.93 18.19
CA LEU A 44 6.22 16.57 16.87
C LEU A 44 5.92 15.10 16.60
N ASN A 45 5.14 14.83 15.56
CA ASN A 45 4.81 13.49 15.09
C ASN A 45 5.48 13.25 13.74
N THR A 46 6.12 12.09 13.61
CA THR A 46 6.71 11.61 12.35
C THR A 46 6.20 10.21 12.07
N LYS A 47 5.86 9.93 10.81
CA LYS A 47 5.49 8.60 10.34
C LYS A 47 6.19 8.31 9.02
N ILE A 48 6.73 7.11 8.89
CA ILE A 48 7.30 6.58 7.66
C ILE A 48 6.53 5.32 7.32
N ASN A 49 5.79 5.33 6.21
CA ASN A 49 5.15 4.12 5.70
C ASN A 49 6.07 3.46 4.67
N ASN A 50 6.02 2.14 4.58
CA ASN A 50 6.91 1.34 3.74
C ASN A 50 8.40 1.67 4.01
N LEU A 51 8.80 1.51 5.28
CA LEU A 51 10.14 1.82 5.79
C LEU A 51 11.26 1.10 5.06
N PHE A 52 11.00 -0.07 4.46
CA PHE A 52 12.00 -0.80 3.68
C PHE A 52 11.96 -0.47 2.19
N ASN A 53 11.03 0.39 1.75
CA ASN A 53 10.81 0.71 0.34
C ASN A 53 10.59 -0.56 -0.51
N THR A 54 9.80 -1.49 0.02
CA THR A 54 9.35 -2.69 -0.70
C THR A 54 8.53 -2.26 -1.91
N GLU A 55 8.91 -2.73 -3.08
CA GLU A 55 8.08 -2.65 -4.29
C GLU A 55 7.04 -3.78 -4.25
N TYR A 56 5.79 -3.44 -4.51
CA TYR A 56 4.70 -4.41 -4.41
C TYR A 56 3.53 -4.04 -5.32
N ILE A 57 2.77 -5.05 -5.69
CA ILE A 57 1.50 -4.91 -6.41
C ILE A 57 0.41 -4.70 -5.37
N SER A 58 -0.19 -3.51 -5.36
CA SER A 58 -1.30 -3.20 -4.45
C SER A 58 -2.63 -3.69 -4.99
N ASP A 59 -2.76 -3.75 -6.32
CA ASP A 59 -3.97 -4.20 -7.00
C ASP A 59 -3.63 -4.82 -8.36
N ALA A 60 -4.45 -5.77 -8.80
CA ALA A 60 -4.27 -6.48 -10.06
C ALA A 60 -5.62 -6.81 -10.69
N GLN A 61 -5.71 -6.63 -12.00
CA GLN A 61 -6.84 -7.03 -12.82
C GLN A 61 -6.42 -8.10 -13.82
N ASP A 62 -7.15 -9.20 -13.83
CA ASP A 62 -6.97 -10.31 -14.74
C ASP A 62 -7.66 -10.02 -16.08
N ASN A 63 -6.89 -10.00 -17.16
CA ASN A 63 -7.39 -9.81 -18.53
C ASN A 63 -7.21 -11.05 -19.42
N GLY A 64 -6.85 -12.21 -18.88
CA GLY A 64 -6.57 -13.40 -19.70
C GLY A 64 -6.15 -14.68 -18.98
N GLY A 65 -6.08 -14.66 -17.65
CA GLY A 65 -5.66 -15.75 -16.76
C GLY A 65 -4.15 -16.02 -16.73
N LEU A 66 -3.34 -15.14 -17.34
CA LEU A 66 -1.88 -15.22 -17.38
C LEU A 66 -1.26 -13.98 -16.76
N GLU A 67 -0.10 -14.15 -16.11
CA GLU A 67 0.69 -13.06 -15.51
C GLU A 67 1.02 -11.95 -16.51
N SER A 68 1.32 -12.31 -17.77
CA SER A 68 1.69 -11.35 -18.82
C SER A 68 0.55 -10.44 -19.26
N ASP A 69 -0.69 -10.86 -19.03
CA ASP A 69 -1.90 -10.16 -19.46
C ASP A 69 -2.54 -9.39 -18.29
N ALA A 70 -2.06 -9.62 -17.07
CA ALA A 70 -2.55 -8.94 -15.87
C ALA A 70 -2.13 -7.46 -15.89
N ALA A 71 -3.13 -6.58 -15.74
CA ALA A 71 -2.87 -5.17 -15.50
C ALA A 71 -2.66 -4.95 -14.01
N VAL A 72 -1.50 -4.44 -13.62
CA VAL A 72 -1.13 -4.26 -12.20
C VAL A 72 -0.99 -2.79 -11.83
N TYR A 73 -1.40 -2.48 -10.61
CA TYR A 73 -1.13 -1.21 -9.97
C TYR A 73 -0.09 -1.42 -8.87
N TYR A 74 1.04 -0.74 -9.00
CA TYR A 74 2.05 -0.71 -7.96
C TYR A 74 1.60 0.17 -6.81
N GLY A 75 1.78 -0.35 -5.61
CA GLY A 75 1.53 0.41 -4.40
C GLY A 75 2.53 1.55 -4.23
N THR A 76 2.22 2.47 -3.33
CA THR A 76 3.11 3.60 -3.05
C THR A 76 4.45 3.11 -2.49
N GLY A 77 5.54 3.72 -2.96
CA GLY A 77 6.86 3.55 -2.36
C GLY A 77 6.91 4.12 -0.94
N ARG A 78 8.12 4.33 -0.42
CA ARG A 78 8.27 4.93 0.91
C ARG A 78 7.67 6.34 0.97
N THR A 79 6.82 6.57 1.97
CA THR A 79 6.21 7.89 2.21
C THR A 79 6.56 8.41 3.60
N TYR A 80 6.66 9.74 3.72
CA TYR A 80 6.99 10.44 4.96
C TYR A 80 5.85 11.40 5.32
N SER A 81 5.48 11.43 6.59
CA SER A 81 4.52 12.38 7.14
C SER A 81 5.10 13.02 8.39
N VAL A 82 5.05 14.35 8.47
CA VAL A 82 5.53 15.13 9.61
C VAL A 82 4.44 16.10 10.03
N SER A 83 4.13 16.15 11.32
CA SER A 83 3.13 17.04 11.89
C SER A 83 3.63 17.67 13.18
N LEU A 84 3.43 18.96 13.33
CA LEU A 84 3.66 19.70 14.57
C LEU A 84 2.31 20.17 15.11
N LYS A 85 1.98 19.79 16.34
CA LYS A 85 0.82 20.29 17.08
C LYS A 85 1.31 21.18 18.22
N VAL A 86 0.68 22.35 18.40
CA VAL A 86 0.94 23.28 19.51
C VAL A 86 -0.35 23.43 20.30
N ASN A 87 -0.30 23.22 21.62
CA ASN A 87 -1.43 23.41 22.53
C ASN A 87 -1.32 24.80 23.16
N PHE A 88 -2.37 25.62 23.01
CA PHE A 88 -2.44 27.01 23.48
C PHE A 88 -3.66 27.27 24.37
#